data_AF-A0A1Q7ZSG2-F1
#
_entry.id   AF-A0A1Q7ZSG2-F1
#
_cell.length_a   1.000
_cell.length_b   1.000
_cell.length_c   1.000
_cell.angle_alpha   90.00
_cell.angle_beta   90.00
_cell.angle_gamma   90.00
#
_symmetry.space_group_name_H-M   'P 1'
#
loop_
_entity.id
_entity.type
_entity.pdbx_description
1 polymer ?
#
loop_
_entity_poly.entity_id
_entity_poly.type
_entity_poly.pdbx_seq_one_letter_code
_entity_poly.pdbx_strand_id
1 'polypeptide(L)'
;MKRTMTMLLGTFALAISVLAVPAVAGAVPTGSVDSSNRVIFKSGPLTGVFEGNVPHITFYATNEVGRTTYQLNFRALIEFSTSSGESTYESPTMLARADFDSATWTASNFYPVRDKTTGTTIGMGFNFTLNSPMQIVQQTPPPQSLKPGDVVLVVKAYNNTRTITANGQSVTINTAEIKIDFVLKNWPFASLNDKLALQVNMHSDYNHFDLDQGTGTTTVDATNDEGAGVMEHPYREASGVEQNVRYASGPVTSSMNIGFFHFVNTATLTSASGTTQSVLVVASYKSEKDGPETFLKLYLVYPYFASGSTLVHDPSFGLQGGLPTLYIIAGGAGIAGLAAVLVIRHRHLQVQRFPKSN
;
A
#
# COMPACT_ATOMS: atom_id res chain seq x y z
N MET A 1 78.46 -10.14 -22.44
CA MET A 1 77.24 -10.12 -23.27
C MET A 1 76.04 -10.44 -22.39
N LYS A 2 75.27 -9.43 -21.99
CA LYS A 2 73.99 -9.58 -21.28
C LYS A 2 72.93 -8.93 -22.17
N ARG A 3 71.96 -9.71 -22.64
CA ARG A 3 70.81 -9.22 -23.40
C ARG A 3 69.77 -8.72 -22.41
N THR A 4 69.47 -7.42 -22.47
CA THR A 4 68.37 -6.80 -21.73
C THR A 4 67.08 -7.04 -22.50
N MET A 5 66.14 -7.76 -21.90
CA MET A 5 64.78 -7.94 -22.41
C MET A 5 63.97 -6.68 -22.07
N THR A 6 63.58 -5.91 -23.07
CA THR A 6 62.61 -4.82 -22.92
C THR A 6 61.21 -5.41 -22.91
N MET A 7 60.56 -5.42 -21.75
CA MET A 7 59.15 -5.83 -21.62
C MET A 7 58.28 -4.64 -22.06
N LEU A 8 57.51 -4.82 -23.13
CA LEU A 8 56.53 -3.86 -23.63
C LEU A 8 55.30 -3.92 -22.71
N LEU A 9 55.13 -2.93 -21.83
CA LEU A 9 53.96 -2.80 -20.96
C LEU A 9 52.81 -2.19 -21.78
N GLY A 10 51.96 -3.03 -22.35
CA GLY A 10 50.74 -2.59 -23.02
C GLY A 10 49.69 -2.15 -22.00
N THR A 11 49.51 -0.83 -21.84
CA THR A 11 48.39 -0.26 -21.10
C THR A 11 47.08 -0.47 -21.88
N PHE A 12 46.27 -1.43 -21.44
CA PHE A 12 44.88 -1.59 -21.86
C PHE A 12 44.05 -0.51 -21.14
N ALA A 13 43.78 0.61 -21.81
CA ALA A 13 42.80 1.58 -21.36
C ALA A 13 41.40 1.01 -21.65
N LEU A 14 40.76 0.41 -20.65
CA LEU A 14 39.36 0.02 -20.72
C LEU A 14 38.51 1.30 -20.63
N ALA A 15 38.07 1.82 -21.78
CA ALA A 15 37.06 2.87 -21.81
C ALA A 15 35.74 2.29 -21.28
N ILE A 16 35.41 2.58 -20.02
CA ILE A 16 34.08 2.35 -19.47
C ILE A 16 33.17 3.41 -20.10
N SER A 17 32.66 3.13 -21.29
CA SER A 17 31.51 3.86 -21.81
C SER A 17 30.33 3.55 -20.89
N VAL A 18 29.97 4.52 -20.04
CA VAL A 18 28.70 4.52 -19.33
C VAL A 18 27.61 4.57 -20.39
N LEU A 19 27.13 3.40 -20.80
CA LEU A 19 25.86 3.28 -21.49
C LEU A 19 24.83 3.79 -20.49
N ALA A 20 24.36 5.02 -20.69
CA ALA A 20 23.13 5.48 -20.10
C ALA A 20 22.07 4.47 -20.52
N VAL A 21 21.71 3.58 -19.60
CA VAL A 21 20.54 2.74 -19.78
C VAL A 21 19.40 3.74 -19.93
N PRO A 22 18.73 3.82 -21.10
CA PRO A 22 17.56 4.67 -21.21
C PRO A 22 16.63 4.21 -20.11
N ALA A 23 16.25 5.13 -19.21
CA ALA A 23 15.18 4.86 -18.26
C ALA A 23 14.03 4.32 -19.10
N VAL A 24 13.69 3.04 -18.90
CA VAL A 24 12.47 2.47 -19.48
C VAL A 24 11.39 3.43 -19.04
N ALA A 25 10.79 4.16 -19.97
CA ALA A 25 9.69 5.06 -19.66
C ALA A 25 8.71 4.23 -18.85
N GLY A 26 8.55 4.55 -17.56
CA GLY A 26 7.65 3.80 -16.71
C GLY A 26 6.29 3.83 -17.39
N ALA A 27 5.65 2.67 -17.51
CA ALA A 27 4.39 2.57 -18.20
C ALA A 27 3.42 3.56 -17.55
N VAL A 28 3.01 4.57 -18.32
CA VAL A 28 2.09 5.62 -17.86
C VAL A 28 0.88 4.94 -17.22
N PRO A 29 0.43 5.36 -16.02
CA PRO A 29 -0.72 4.76 -15.40
C PRO A 29 -1.94 4.80 -16.32
N THR A 30 -2.74 3.71 -16.31
CA THR A 30 -3.93 3.58 -17.14
C THR A 30 -5.15 3.31 -16.27
N GLY A 31 -6.33 3.73 -16.74
CA GLY A 31 -7.57 3.66 -15.99
C GLY A 31 -8.73 3.35 -16.91
N SER A 32 -9.65 2.50 -16.46
CA SER A 32 -10.91 2.22 -17.13
C SER A 32 -12.01 1.96 -16.09
N VAL A 33 -13.25 2.20 -16.48
CA VAL A 33 -14.43 1.83 -15.68
C VAL A 33 -15.16 0.70 -16.41
N ASP A 34 -15.48 -0.38 -15.70
CA ASP A 34 -16.22 -1.50 -16.28
C ASP A 34 -17.75 -1.32 -16.19
N SER A 35 -18.51 -2.27 -16.73
CA SER A 35 -19.98 -2.22 -16.73
C SER A 35 -20.61 -2.32 -15.34
N SER A 36 -19.83 -2.70 -14.32
CA SER A 36 -20.24 -2.76 -12.91
C SER A 36 -19.80 -1.54 -12.13
N ASN A 37 -19.40 -0.46 -12.83
CA ASN A 37 -18.90 0.79 -12.25
C ASN A 37 -17.59 0.61 -11.46
N ARG A 38 -16.88 -0.52 -11.61
CA ARG A 38 -15.59 -0.73 -10.94
C ARG A 38 -14.50 0.02 -11.68
N VAL A 39 -13.66 0.72 -10.92
CA VAL A 39 -12.50 1.41 -11.48
C VAL A 39 -11.32 0.44 -11.50
N ILE A 40 -10.84 0.14 -12.69
CA ILE A 40 -9.61 -0.64 -12.90
C ILE A 40 -8.49 0.37 -13.15
N PHE A 41 -7.54 0.44 -12.22
CA PHE A 41 -6.44 1.40 -12.22
C PHE A 41 -5.10 0.67 -12.20
N LYS A 42 -4.23 0.96 -13.17
CA LYS A 42 -2.96 0.25 -13.37
C LYS A 42 -1.78 1.20 -13.19
N SER A 43 -0.77 0.73 -12.47
CA SER A 43 0.53 1.39 -12.32
C SER A 43 1.64 0.35 -12.49
N GLY A 44 2.40 0.42 -13.59
CA GLY A 44 3.40 -0.61 -13.89
C GLY A 44 2.78 -2.02 -13.89
N PRO A 45 3.31 -3.00 -13.13
CA PRO A 45 2.75 -4.35 -13.04
C PRO A 45 1.54 -4.48 -12.11
N LEU A 46 1.25 -3.45 -11.30
CA LEU A 46 0.15 -3.42 -10.34
C LEU A 46 -1.17 -3.11 -11.06
N THR A 47 -2.18 -3.93 -10.80
CA THR A 47 -3.58 -3.62 -11.08
C THR A 47 -4.34 -3.50 -9.76
N GLY A 48 -4.98 -2.35 -9.54
CA GLY A 48 -5.97 -2.14 -8.48
C GLY A 48 -7.37 -2.06 -9.08
N VAL A 49 -8.32 -2.75 -8.47
CA VAL A 49 -9.74 -2.76 -8.80
C VAL A 49 -10.48 -2.18 -7.61
N PHE A 50 -11.09 -1.02 -7.80
CA PHE A 50 -11.90 -0.34 -6.79
C PHE A 50 -13.36 -0.69 -7.04
N GLU A 51 -14.00 -1.26 -6.04
CA GLU A 51 -15.39 -1.68 -6.12
C GLU A 51 -16.30 -0.43 -6.25
N GLY A 52 -17.13 -0.36 -7.29
CA GLY A 52 -17.65 0.92 -7.79
C GLY A 52 -18.41 1.80 -6.79
N ASN A 53 -19.03 1.19 -5.77
CA ASN A 53 -19.89 1.91 -4.81
C ASN A 53 -19.38 1.86 -3.37
N VAL A 54 -18.27 1.18 -3.09
CA VAL A 54 -17.70 1.02 -1.74
C VAL A 54 -16.16 1.02 -1.82
N PRO A 55 -15.44 1.54 -0.81
CA PRO A 55 -13.98 1.69 -0.87
C PRO A 55 -13.24 0.39 -0.56
N HIS A 56 -13.63 -0.68 -1.25
CA HIS A 56 -12.98 -1.97 -1.26
C HIS A 56 -12.06 -2.06 -2.47
N ILE A 57 -10.84 -2.53 -2.24
CA ILE A 57 -9.80 -2.57 -3.26
C ILE A 57 -9.28 -3.99 -3.35
N THR A 58 -9.37 -4.56 -4.54
CA THR A 58 -8.64 -5.78 -4.90
C THR A 58 -7.42 -5.40 -5.72
N PHE A 59 -6.23 -5.83 -5.32
CA PHE A 59 -5.02 -5.57 -6.10
C PHE A 59 -4.15 -6.80 -6.29
N TYR A 60 -3.40 -6.80 -7.38
CA TYR A 60 -2.61 -7.96 -7.80
C TYR A 60 -1.56 -7.57 -8.84
N ALA A 61 -0.59 -8.46 -9.02
CA ALA A 61 0.32 -8.43 -10.15
C ALA A 61 -0.27 -9.21 -11.34
N THR A 62 -0.19 -8.67 -12.55
CA THR A 62 -0.43 -9.48 -13.75
C THR A 62 0.91 -10.03 -14.23
N ASN A 63 1.20 -11.31 -14.00
CA ASN A 63 2.34 -12.01 -14.60
C ASN A 63 1.88 -13.28 -15.34
N GLU A 64 2.76 -13.82 -16.19
CA GLU A 64 2.47 -14.99 -17.03
C GLU A 64 2.27 -16.31 -16.26
N VAL A 65 2.57 -16.32 -14.95
CA VAL A 65 2.74 -17.55 -14.15
C VAL A 65 1.61 -17.74 -13.12
N GLY A 66 0.81 -16.71 -12.86
CA GLY A 66 -0.34 -16.77 -11.96
C GLY A 66 -0.69 -15.42 -11.35
N ARG A 67 -1.85 -15.35 -10.67
CA ARG A 67 -2.32 -14.13 -9.99
C ARG A 67 -2.43 -14.39 -8.50
N THR A 68 -1.58 -13.76 -7.70
CA THR A 68 -1.81 -13.62 -6.25
C THR A 68 -2.67 -12.38 -6.04
N THR A 69 -3.80 -12.55 -5.36
CA THR A 69 -4.77 -11.47 -5.14
C THR A 69 -4.72 -11.01 -3.69
N TYR A 70 -4.70 -9.70 -3.51
CA TYR A 70 -4.68 -9.04 -2.23
C TYR A 70 -5.92 -8.14 -2.13
N GLN A 71 -6.44 -8.00 -0.92
CA GLN A 71 -7.56 -7.10 -0.61
C GLN A 71 -7.12 -6.05 0.40
N LEU A 72 -7.62 -4.84 0.21
CA LEU A 72 -7.44 -3.68 1.08
C LEU A 72 -8.75 -2.91 1.12
N ASN A 73 -9.45 -2.94 2.25
CA ASN A 73 -10.78 -2.39 2.39
C ASN A 73 -10.78 -1.29 3.46
N PHE A 74 -11.06 -0.06 3.08
CA PHE A 74 -11.35 0.99 4.05
C PHE A 74 -12.75 0.73 4.62
N ARG A 75 -12.82 0.34 5.88
CA ARG A 75 -14.02 -0.30 6.43
C ARG A 75 -14.91 0.66 7.21
N ALA A 76 -14.31 1.44 8.11
CA ALA A 76 -15.06 2.30 9.01
C ALA A 76 -14.21 3.42 9.60
N LEU A 77 -14.91 4.45 10.08
CA LEU A 77 -14.38 5.40 11.05
C LEU A 77 -14.95 5.08 12.43
N ILE A 78 -14.11 5.11 13.46
CA ILE A 78 -14.48 4.72 14.82
C ILE A 78 -13.98 5.76 15.80
N GLU A 79 -14.90 6.43 16.49
CA GLU A 79 -14.57 7.31 17.60
C GLU A 79 -14.50 6.50 18.89
N PHE A 80 -13.51 6.80 19.73
CA PHE A 80 -13.28 6.07 20.97
C PHE A 80 -12.71 6.95 22.08
N SER A 81 -13.00 6.58 23.32
CA SER A 81 -12.52 7.29 24.51
C SER A 81 -11.10 6.91 24.86
N THR A 82 -10.29 7.88 25.28
CA THR A 82 -8.91 7.66 25.75
C THR A 82 -8.74 7.85 27.26
N SER A 83 -9.84 7.79 28.02
CA SER A 83 -9.82 7.91 29.48
C SER A 83 -8.94 6.89 30.20
N SER A 84 -8.49 5.83 29.52
CA SER A 84 -7.55 4.81 30.01
C SER A 84 -6.06 5.13 29.76
N GLY A 85 -5.70 6.23 29.10
CA GLY A 85 -4.31 6.62 28.87
C GLY A 85 -3.60 5.90 27.71
N GLU A 86 -4.28 4.99 27.02
CA GLU A 86 -3.73 4.31 25.84
C GLU A 86 -3.86 5.18 24.58
N SER A 87 -2.80 5.22 23.76
CA SER A 87 -2.73 6.05 22.55
C SER A 87 -3.38 5.41 21.33
N THR A 88 -3.67 4.10 21.37
CA THR A 88 -4.19 3.30 20.26
C THR A 88 -5.66 2.89 20.46
N TYR A 89 -6.31 2.40 19.41
CA TYR A 89 -7.71 1.95 19.48
C TYR A 89 -7.83 0.58 20.13
N GLU A 90 -8.78 0.45 21.06
CA GLU A 90 -9.23 -0.80 21.66
C GLU A 90 -10.76 -0.90 21.60
N SER A 91 -11.29 -2.04 21.15
CA SER A 91 -12.72 -2.22 20.86
C SER A 91 -13.69 -1.84 22.00
N PRO A 92 -13.43 -2.14 23.28
CA PRO A 92 -14.33 -1.74 24.38
C PRO A 92 -14.48 -0.24 24.57
N THR A 93 -13.54 0.56 24.04
CA THR A 93 -13.54 2.03 24.18
C THR A 93 -14.33 2.76 23.09
N MET A 94 -14.87 2.02 22.10
CA MET A 94 -15.66 2.57 21.01
C MET A 94 -16.88 3.35 21.53
N LEU A 95 -17.07 4.56 21.02
CA LEU A 95 -18.19 5.44 21.32
C LEU A 95 -19.12 5.60 20.11
N ALA A 96 -18.54 5.69 18.91
CA ALA A 96 -19.28 5.87 17.68
C ALA A 96 -18.60 5.19 16.49
N ARG A 97 -19.39 4.82 15.48
CA ARG A 97 -18.90 4.13 14.28
C ARG A 97 -19.64 4.59 13.03
N ALA A 98 -18.92 4.80 11.93
CA ALA A 98 -19.47 5.06 10.61
C ALA A 98 -18.92 4.03 9.62
N ASP A 99 -19.77 3.11 9.17
CA ASP A 99 -19.40 2.04 8.25
C ASP A 99 -19.45 2.51 6.79
N PHE A 100 -18.36 2.31 6.06
CA PHE A 100 -18.24 2.81 4.69
C PHE A 100 -19.18 2.10 3.70
N ASP A 101 -19.56 0.85 4.00
CA ASP A 101 -20.52 0.05 3.23
C ASP A 101 -21.97 0.49 3.45
N SER A 102 -22.25 1.29 4.48
CA SER A 102 -23.61 1.80 4.73
C SER A 102 -24.00 2.96 3.81
N ALA A 103 -23.06 3.44 2.99
CA ALA A 103 -23.21 4.59 2.12
C ALA A 103 -22.76 4.26 0.69
N THR A 104 -23.10 5.14 -0.25
CA THR A 104 -22.67 5.01 -1.64
C THR A 104 -21.50 5.93 -1.93
N TRP A 105 -20.64 5.47 -2.82
CA TRP A 105 -19.44 6.18 -3.25
C TRP A 105 -19.45 6.37 -4.76
N THR A 106 -18.69 7.33 -5.26
CA THR A 106 -18.60 7.61 -6.68
C THR A 106 -17.19 7.99 -7.08
N ALA A 107 -16.71 7.39 -8.16
CA ALA A 107 -15.45 7.74 -8.79
C ALA A 107 -15.60 8.97 -9.69
N SER A 108 -14.63 9.87 -9.63
CA SER A 108 -14.51 10.95 -10.63
C SER A 108 -13.99 10.41 -11.96
N ASN A 109 -14.04 11.25 -12.99
CA ASN A 109 -13.22 11.04 -14.18
C ASN A 109 -11.73 11.03 -13.80
N PHE A 110 -10.92 10.33 -14.60
CA PHE A 110 -9.47 10.36 -14.48
C PHE A 110 -8.93 11.74 -14.84
N TYR A 111 -7.88 12.17 -14.15
CA TYR A 111 -7.20 13.44 -14.39
C TYR A 111 -5.67 13.28 -14.35
N PRO A 112 -4.93 14.13 -15.10
CA PRO A 112 -3.47 14.12 -15.02
C PRO A 112 -3.01 14.69 -13.67
N VAL A 113 -2.10 13.98 -13.00
CA VAL A 113 -1.38 14.53 -11.85
C VAL A 113 -0.23 15.37 -12.40
N ARG A 114 -0.13 16.63 -11.98
CA ARG A 114 0.88 17.58 -12.46
C ARG A 114 1.89 17.94 -11.38
N ASP A 115 3.14 18.07 -11.78
CA ASP A 115 4.16 18.68 -10.94
C ASP A 115 3.81 20.15 -10.68
N LYS A 116 3.81 20.58 -9.42
CA LYS A 116 3.41 21.95 -9.05
C LYS A 116 4.38 23.02 -9.57
N THR A 117 5.65 22.66 -9.79
CA THR A 117 6.71 23.58 -10.19
C THR A 117 6.81 23.68 -11.71
N THR A 118 6.81 22.54 -12.39
CA THR A 118 7.04 22.48 -13.85
C THR A 118 5.75 22.39 -14.67
N GLY A 119 4.62 22.04 -14.04
CA GLY A 119 3.34 21.80 -14.72
C GLY A 119 3.28 20.52 -15.56
N THR A 120 4.37 19.74 -15.61
CA THR A 120 4.44 18.52 -16.40
C THR A 120 3.53 17.44 -15.83
N THR A 121 2.96 16.61 -16.69
CA THR A 121 2.19 15.44 -16.26
C THR A 121 3.15 14.39 -15.69
N ILE A 122 2.94 14.05 -14.43
CA ILE A 122 3.79 13.14 -13.66
C ILE A 122 3.07 11.86 -13.22
N GLY A 123 1.79 11.75 -13.53
CA GLY A 123 0.96 10.62 -13.15
C GLY A 123 -0.49 10.81 -13.56
N MET A 124 -1.34 9.95 -13.02
CA MET A 124 -2.79 10.01 -13.17
C MET A 124 -3.45 9.82 -11.81
N GLY A 125 -4.64 10.38 -11.65
CA GLY A 125 -5.45 10.15 -10.47
C GLY A 125 -6.94 10.17 -10.78
N PHE A 126 -7.70 9.77 -9.78
CA PHE A 126 -9.14 9.92 -9.70
C PHE A 126 -9.52 10.06 -8.22
N ASN A 127 -10.70 10.61 -7.94
CA ASN A 127 -11.21 10.72 -6.58
C ASN A 127 -12.32 9.71 -6.39
N PHE A 128 -12.30 9.00 -5.27
CA PHE A 128 -13.40 8.15 -4.84
C PHE A 128 -14.08 8.78 -3.64
N THR A 129 -15.28 9.29 -3.83
CA THR A 129 -15.92 10.25 -2.92
C THR A 129 -17.20 9.68 -2.34
N LEU A 130 -17.41 9.86 -1.04
CA LEU A 130 -18.68 9.60 -0.39
C LEU A 130 -19.78 10.43 -1.06
N ASN A 131 -20.80 9.76 -1.59
CA ASN A 131 -21.86 10.38 -2.41
C ASN A 131 -23.25 10.34 -1.73
N SER A 132 -23.41 9.62 -0.62
CA SER A 132 -24.62 9.68 0.21
C SER A 132 -24.29 10.03 1.66
N PRO A 133 -25.26 10.52 2.45
CA PRO A 133 -25.07 10.64 3.89
C PRO A 133 -24.68 9.30 4.51
N MET A 134 -23.64 9.29 5.33
CA MET A 134 -23.18 8.11 6.06
C MET A 134 -23.53 8.27 7.54
N GLN A 135 -24.33 7.34 8.06
CA GLN A 135 -24.79 7.42 9.45
C GLN A 135 -23.64 7.11 10.42
N ILE A 136 -23.57 7.89 11.49
CA ILE A 136 -22.70 7.62 12.63
C ILE A 136 -23.57 6.98 13.70
N VAL A 137 -23.36 5.69 13.92
CA VAL A 137 -24.02 4.93 14.99
C VAL A 137 -23.28 5.23 16.29
N GLN A 138 -23.98 5.85 17.25
CA GLN A 138 -23.43 6.26 18.54
C GLN A 138 -24.02 5.43 19.67
N GLN A 139 -23.23 5.16 20.71
CA GLN A 139 -23.75 4.51 21.93
C GLN A 139 -24.69 5.42 22.74
N THR A 140 -24.58 6.74 22.61
CA THR A 140 -25.47 7.74 23.24
C THR A 140 -25.73 8.94 22.32
N PRO A 141 -26.91 9.61 22.38
CA PRO A 141 -27.49 10.37 21.25
C PRO A 141 -27.13 11.88 21.23
N PRO A 142 -27.39 12.62 20.12
CA PRO A 142 -28.21 12.28 18.94
C PRO A 142 -27.45 11.70 17.72
N PRO A 143 -28.13 10.95 16.83
CA PRO A 143 -27.55 10.45 15.58
C PRO A 143 -26.95 11.57 14.74
N GLN A 144 -25.72 11.37 14.30
CA GLN A 144 -25.01 12.29 13.41
C GLN A 144 -24.73 11.59 12.08
N SER A 145 -24.36 12.37 11.08
CA SER A 145 -23.97 11.81 9.77
C SER A 145 -22.88 12.63 9.14
N LEU A 146 -22.05 11.95 8.36
CA LEU A 146 -21.15 12.59 7.42
C LEU A 146 -21.91 12.88 6.13
N LYS A 147 -21.67 14.05 5.54
CA LYS A 147 -22.34 14.50 4.31
C LYS A 147 -21.59 13.99 3.08
N PRO A 148 -22.25 13.94 1.91
CA PRO A 148 -21.55 13.74 0.65
C PRO A 148 -20.35 14.69 0.51
N GLY A 149 -19.18 14.15 0.15
CA GLY A 149 -17.93 14.90 0.02
C GLY A 149 -17.13 15.11 1.31
N ASP A 150 -17.62 14.70 2.48
CA ASP A 150 -16.86 14.79 3.74
C ASP A 150 -15.73 13.74 3.80
N VAL A 151 -15.87 12.62 3.07
CA VAL A 151 -14.82 11.61 2.94
C VAL A 151 -14.45 11.43 1.47
N VAL A 152 -13.15 11.51 1.18
CA VAL A 152 -12.59 11.33 -0.16
C VAL A 152 -11.33 10.48 -0.07
N LEU A 153 -11.24 9.46 -0.92
CA LEU A 153 -10.00 8.77 -1.23
C LEU A 153 -9.44 9.36 -2.52
N VAL A 154 -8.36 10.13 -2.43
CA VAL A 154 -7.70 10.70 -3.60
C VAL A 154 -6.67 9.69 -4.10
N VAL A 155 -6.98 9.00 -5.19
CA VAL A 155 -6.16 7.90 -5.71
C VAL A 155 -5.20 8.42 -6.77
N LYS A 156 -3.91 8.11 -6.63
CA LYS A 156 -2.85 8.58 -7.55
C LYS A 156 -1.84 7.48 -7.85
N ALA A 157 -1.36 7.46 -9.08
CA ALA A 157 -0.20 6.67 -9.51
C ALA A 157 0.74 7.56 -10.32
N TYR A 158 2.04 7.25 -10.31
CA TYR A 158 3.07 8.08 -10.92
C TYR A 158 3.77 7.37 -12.08
N ASN A 159 4.20 8.16 -13.08
CA ASN A 159 4.83 7.65 -14.30
C ASN A 159 6.21 7.01 -14.06
N ASN A 160 6.87 7.39 -12.96
CA ASN A 160 8.22 6.96 -12.63
C ASN A 160 8.38 6.97 -11.11
N THR A 161 9.33 6.16 -10.61
CA THR A 161 9.74 6.23 -9.21
C THR A 161 10.16 7.64 -8.87
N ARG A 162 9.66 8.17 -7.76
CA ARG A 162 9.90 9.55 -7.35
C ARG A 162 9.72 9.75 -5.87
N THR A 163 10.42 10.73 -5.34
CA THR A 163 10.17 11.24 -4.00
C THR A 163 9.08 12.31 -4.05
N ILE A 164 8.06 12.17 -3.21
CA ILE A 164 7.01 13.17 -2.99
C ILE A 164 7.07 13.65 -1.55
N THR A 165 6.51 14.83 -1.29
CA THR A 165 6.27 15.30 0.08
C THR A 165 4.86 14.91 0.49
N ALA A 166 4.74 13.98 1.45
CA ALA A 166 3.50 13.51 2.05
C ALA A 166 3.48 13.97 3.52
N ASN A 167 2.47 14.73 3.94
CA ASN A 167 2.38 15.29 5.30
C ASN A 167 3.66 15.99 5.83
N GLY A 168 4.37 16.71 4.96
CA GLY A 168 5.62 17.40 5.29
C GLY A 168 6.86 16.48 5.32
N GLN A 169 6.70 15.20 4.99
CA GLN A 169 7.74 14.19 4.99
C GLN A 169 8.09 13.72 3.58
N SER A 170 9.35 13.37 3.34
CA SER A 170 9.78 12.82 2.04
C SER A 170 9.55 11.32 1.96
N VAL A 171 8.75 10.88 0.99
CA VAL A 171 8.41 9.47 0.75
C VAL A 171 8.71 9.10 -0.70
N THR A 172 9.32 7.93 -0.93
CA THR A 172 9.63 7.45 -2.28
C THR A 172 8.55 6.51 -2.78
N ILE A 173 7.85 6.90 -3.84
CA ILE A 173 6.80 6.11 -4.47
C ILE A 173 7.36 5.44 -5.71
N ASN A 174 7.18 4.12 -5.81
CA ASN A 174 7.65 3.35 -6.96
C ASN A 174 6.58 3.23 -8.06
N THR A 175 6.92 2.61 -9.19
CA THR A 175 5.99 2.48 -10.34
C THR A 175 4.95 1.37 -10.18
N ALA A 176 5.08 0.49 -9.19
CA ALA A 176 4.15 -0.56 -8.82
C ALA A 176 3.42 -0.24 -7.50
N GLU A 177 3.08 1.03 -7.29
CA GLU A 177 2.47 1.54 -6.07
C GLU A 177 1.41 2.60 -6.39
N ILE A 178 0.29 2.54 -5.67
CA ILE A 178 -0.82 3.49 -5.76
C ILE A 178 -0.94 4.21 -4.42
N LYS A 179 -0.91 5.55 -4.47
CA LYS A 179 -1.19 6.43 -3.32
C LYS A 179 -2.69 6.64 -3.15
N ILE A 180 -3.11 6.70 -1.89
CA ILE A 180 -4.47 7.03 -1.49
C ILE A 180 -4.37 8.13 -0.44
N ASP A 181 -4.67 9.38 -0.79
CA ASP A 181 -4.82 10.40 0.24
C ASP A 181 -6.22 10.24 0.85
N PHE A 182 -6.29 9.76 2.09
CA PHE A 182 -7.49 9.72 2.89
C PHE A 182 -7.79 11.13 3.40
N VAL A 183 -8.86 11.73 2.88
CA VAL A 183 -9.33 13.05 3.27
C VAL A 183 -10.62 12.92 4.05
N LEU A 184 -10.64 13.45 5.27
CA LEU A 184 -11.80 13.50 6.13
C LEU A 184 -12.08 14.94 6.57
N LYS A 185 -13.35 15.32 6.51
CA LYS A 185 -13.85 16.61 6.98
C LYS A 185 -14.94 16.40 8.01
N ASN A 186 -15.05 17.36 8.92
CA ASN A 186 -16.25 17.55 9.75
C ASN A 186 -16.64 16.33 10.62
N TRP A 187 -15.68 15.51 11.09
CA TRP A 187 -16.01 14.49 12.08
C TRP A 187 -16.58 15.16 13.35
N PRO A 188 -17.79 14.79 13.79
CA PRO A 188 -18.47 15.45 14.89
C PRO A 188 -18.14 14.79 16.24
N PHE A 189 -16.91 14.99 16.74
CA PHE A 189 -16.47 14.42 18.02
C PHE A 189 -17.44 14.71 19.18
N ALA A 190 -17.68 13.71 20.02
CA ALA A 190 -18.43 13.81 21.26
C ALA A 190 -17.64 14.53 22.36
N SER A 191 -16.31 14.35 22.39
CA SER A 191 -15.42 15.00 23.36
C SER A 191 -14.10 15.47 22.75
N LEU A 192 -13.49 16.48 23.38
CA LEU A 192 -12.13 16.95 23.03
C LEU A 192 -11.04 15.92 23.39
N ASN A 193 -11.36 14.93 24.21
CA ASN A 193 -10.44 13.87 24.64
C ASN A 193 -10.57 12.60 23.79
N ASP A 194 -11.54 12.55 22.88
CA ASP A 194 -11.77 11.37 22.05
C ASP A 194 -10.79 11.37 20.87
N LYS A 195 -10.58 10.18 20.31
CA LYS A 195 -9.75 9.96 19.12
C LYS A 195 -10.56 9.26 18.05
N LEU A 196 -10.04 9.29 16.83
CA LEU A 196 -10.69 8.70 15.67
C LEU A 196 -9.77 7.66 15.04
N ALA A 197 -10.26 6.44 14.87
CA ALA A 197 -9.57 5.38 14.14
C ALA A 197 -10.17 5.20 12.74
N LEU A 198 -9.31 5.11 11.73
CA LEU A 198 -9.65 4.59 10.41
C LEU A 198 -9.34 3.09 10.38
N GLN A 199 -10.38 2.27 10.26
CA GLN A 199 -10.24 0.83 10.13
C GLN A 199 -9.93 0.46 8.67
N VAL A 200 -8.84 -0.25 8.46
CA VAL A 200 -8.38 -0.79 7.17
C VAL A 200 -8.28 -2.31 7.31
N ASN A 201 -9.11 -3.05 6.58
CA ASN A 201 -9.09 -4.50 6.58
C ASN A 201 -8.20 -5.00 5.43
N MET A 202 -7.32 -5.94 5.72
CA MET A 202 -6.44 -6.58 4.75
C MET A 202 -6.67 -8.09 4.72
N HIS A 203 -6.68 -8.66 3.52
CA HIS A 203 -6.88 -10.10 3.30
C HIS A 203 -6.12 -10.60 2.07
N SER A 204 -5.73 -11.86 2.09
CA SER A 204 -5.14 -12.57 0.94
C SER A 204 -5.33 -14.07 1.07
N ASP A 205 -5.07 -14.82 0.00
CA ASP A 205 -5.19 -16.28 0.01
C ASP A 205 -4.35 -16.97 1.11
N TYR A 206 -3.24 -16.36 1.54
CA TYR A 206 -2.39 -16.87 2.62
C TYR A 206 -2.77 -16.31 4.00
N ASN A 207 -3.39 -15.13 4.05
CA ASN A 207 -3.75 -14.40 5.28
C ASN A 207 -2.64 -14.32 6.34
N HIS A 208 -1.38 -14.25 5.91
CA HIS A 208 -0.25 -13.96 6.79
C HIS A 208 0.30 -12.58 6.48
N PHE A 209 0.73 -11.88 7.52
CA PHE A 209 1.20 -10.49 7.40
C PHE A 209 2.47 -10.28 8.20
N ASP A 210 3.42 -9.55 7.63
CA ASP A 210 4.63 -9.11 8.31
C ASP A 210 4.52 -7.60 8.57
N LEU A 211 4.51 -7.23 9.85
CA LEU A 211 4.39 -5.86 10.32
C LEU A 211 5.77 -5.38 10.73
N ASP A 212 6.33 -4.41 10.01
CA ASP A 212 7.64 -3.85 10.32
C ASP A 212 7.55 -2.87 11.51
N GLN A 213 7.76 -3.40 12.71
CA GLN A 213 7.67 -2.63 13.95
C GLN A 213 9.04 -2.17 14.45
N GLY A 214 9.06 -1.21 15.38
CA GLY A 214 10.30 -0.63 15.92
C GLY A 214 11.25 -1.63 16.59
N THR A 215 10.75 -2.77 17.07
CA THR A 215 11.55 -3.85 17.67
C THR A 215 11.89 -4.98 16.70
N GLY A 216 11.51 -4.86 15.43
CA GLY A 216 11.64 -5.88 14.40
C GLY A 216 10.31 -6.23 13.75
N THR A 217 10.33 -7.23 12.88
CA THR A 217 9.13 -7.70 12.19
C THR A 217 8.28 -8.58 13.11
N THR A 218 6.99 -8.26 13.21
CA THR A 218 5.98 -9.10 13.86
C THR A 218 5.17 -9.81 12.78
N THR A 219 5.15 -11.13 12.79
CA THR A 219 4.32 -11.93 11.88
C THR A 219 2.95 -12.19 12.51
N VAL A 220 1.88 -11.92 11.77
CA VAL A 220 0.49 -12.15 12.17
C VAL A 220 -0.11 -13.19 11.25
N ASP A 221 -0.64 -14.27 11.86
CA ASP A 221 -1.45 -15.26 11.17
C ASP A 221 -2.94 -14.88 11.31
N ALA A 222 -3.47 -14.26 10.26
CA ALA A 222 -4.87 -13.87 10.18
C ALA A 222 -5.78 -14.95 9.59
N THR A 223 -5.34 -16.21 9.52
CA THR A 223 -6.26 -17.34 9.27
C THR A 223 -7.09 -17.65 10.51
N ASN A 224 -6.58 -17.30 11.70
CA ASN A 224 -7.21 -17.52 12.99
C ASN A 224 -7.85 -16.24 13.50
N ASP A 225 -9.13 -16.34 13.86
CA ASP A 225 -9.87 -15.26 14.51
C ASP A 225 -9.44 -15.18 15.98
N GLU A 226 -8.90 -14.04 16.39
CA GLU A 226 -8.55 -13.81 17.80
C GLU A 226 -9.81 -13.67 18.67
N GLY A 227 -10.95 -13.32 18.06
CA GLY A 227 -12.25 -13.24 18.70
C GLY A 227 -12.49 -11.92 19.46
N ALA A 228 -13.76 -11.57 19.64
CA ALA A 228 -14.18 -10.27 20.18
C ALA A 228 -13.68 -9.95 21.60
N GLY A 229 -13.28 -10.96 22.38
CA GLY A 229 -12.77 -10.79 23.75
C GLY A 229 -11.29 -10.42 23.85
N VAL A 230 -10.54 -10.51 22.75
CA VAL A 230 -9.12 -10.13 22.70
C VAL A 230 -9.00 -8.67 22.31
N MET A 231 -8.18 -7.92 23.04
CA MET A 231 -7.89 -6.51 22.73
C MET A 231 -6.96 -6.41 21.53
N GLU A 232 -7.10 -5.33 20.79
CA GLU A 232 -6.21 -4.98 19.69
C GLU A 232 -4.77 -4.85 20.20
N HIS A 233 -3.82 -5.33 19.42
CA HIS A 233 -2.40 -5.21 19.72
C HIS A 233 -1.90 -3.83 19.26
N PRO A 234 -1.11 -3.11 20.07
CA PRO A 234 -0.47 -1.89 19.60
C PRO A 234 0.52 -2.20 18.48
N TYR A 235 0.46 -1.44 17.39
CA TYR A 235 1.49 -1.44 16.36
C TYR A 235 2.60 -0.51 16.83
N ARG A 236 3.77 -1.05 17.18
CA ARG A 236 4.91 -0.22 17.57
C ARG A 236 5.60 0.33 16.33
N GLU A 237 5.41 1.60 16.03
CA GLU A 237 5.97 2.21 14.82
C GLU A 237 7.49 2.04 14.74
N ALA A 238 7.98 1.74 13.55
CA ALA A 238 9.39 1.80 13.25
C ALA A 238 9.93 3.23 13.37
N SER A 239 11.23 3.37 13.60
CA SER A 239 11.91 4.68 13.63
C SER A 239 11.86 5.44 12.29
N GLY A 240 11.50 4.73 11.21
CA GLY A 240 11.24 5.32 9.91
C GLY A 240 9.95 6.14 9.89
N VAL A 241 9.85 7.07 8.96
CA VAL A 241 8.63 7.86 8.76
C VAL A 241 7.50 7.01 8.17
N GLU A 242 7.87 6.13 7.24
CA GLU A 242 6.94 5.20 6.59
C GLU A 242 6.94 3.87 7.35
N GLN A 243 5.72 3.40 7.63
CA GLN A 243 5.40 2.13 8.27
C GLN A 243 4.95 1.14 7.21
N ASN A 244 5.24 -0.14 7.40
CA ASN A 244 5.02 -1.17 6.38
C ASN A 244 4.29 -2.38 6.95
N VAL A 245 3.27 -2.82 6.20
CA VAL A 245 2.57 -4.09 6.39
C VAL A 245 2.68 -4.88 5.10
N ARG A 246 3.37 -6.02 5.13
CA ARG A 246 3.58 -6.88 3.97
C ARG A 246 2.64 -8.06 4.01
N TYR A 247 2.08 -8.43 2.87
CA TYR A 247 1.26 -9.63 2.70
C TYR A 247 2.21 -10.82 2.55
N ALA A 248 2.54 -11.48 3.66
CA ALA A 248 3.51 -12.56 3.70
C ALA A 248 3.01 -13.76 2.88
N SER A 249 3.62 -14.00 1.72
CA SER A 249 3.23 -15.05 0.79
C SER A 249 4.18 -16.25 0.87
N GLY A 250 3.87 -17.27 1.69
CA GLY A 250 4.59 -18.57 1.71
C GLY A 250 6.13 -18.52 1.57
N PRO A 251 6.78 -19.58 1.04
CA PRO A 251 8.19 -19.52 0.70
C PRO A 251 8.41 -18.50 -0.44
N VAL A 252 8.94 -17.33 -0.09
CA VAL A 252 9.30 -16.27 -1.04
C VAL A 252 10.33 -16.81 -2.03
N THR A 253 9.90 -17.08 -3.25
CA THR A 253 10.82 -17.29 -4.37
C THR A 253 11.16 -15.94 -4.98
N SER A 254 12.33 -15.80 -5.60
CA SER A 254 12.81 -14.56 -6.24
C SER A 254 11.91 -14.01 -7.36
N SER A 255 10.80 -14.69 -7.67
CA SER A 255 9.82 -14.39 -8.71
C SER A 255 8.44 -13.98 -8.17
N MET A 256 8.22 -13.92 -6.85
CA MET A 256 6.92 -13.54 -6.28
C MET A 256 6.84 -12.03 -6.02
N ASN A 257 5.76 -11.42 -6.50
CA ASN A 257 5.38 -10.05 -6.14
C ASN A 257 4.63 -10.10 -4.81
N ILE A 258 5.21 -9.52 -3.77
CA ILE A 258 4.64 -9.43 -2.43
C ILE A 258 3.82 -8.15 -2.35
N GLY A 259 2.55 -8.27 -1.97
CA GLY A 259 1.71 -7.12 -1.68
C GLY A 259 2.21 -6.36 -0.45
N PHE A 260 2.04 -5.04 -0.43
CA PHE A 260 2.28 -4.24 0.76
C PHE A 260 1.21 -3.15 0.94
N PHE A 261 1.07 -2.70 2.17
CA PHE A 261 0.38 -1.47 2.56
C PHE A 261 1.34 -0.61 3.38
N HIS A 262 1.54 0.63 2.94
CA HIS A 262 2.36 1.62 3.62
C HIS A 262 1.48 2.74 4.17
N PHE A 263 1.91 3.31 5.30
CA PHE A 263 1.35 4.53 5.84
C PHE A 263 2.44 5.36 6.52
N VAL A 264 2.21 6.65 6.70
CA VAL A 264 3.14 7.52 7.42
C VAL A 264 2.65 7.72 8.84
N ASN A 265 3.57 7.87 9.80
CA ASN A 265 3.22 8.09 11.21
C ASN A 265 2.74 9.52 11.51
N THR A 266 2.35 10.29 10.49
CA THR A 266 1.83 11.65 10.61
C THR A 266 0.72 11.94 9.61
N ALA A 267 -0.24 12.77 10.02
CA ALA A 267 -1.30 13.30 9.18
C ALA A 267 -1.25 14.83 9.17
N THR A 268 -1.79 15.44 8.12
CA THR A 268 -1.96 16.89 8.04
C THR A 268 -3.36 17.26 8.50
N LEU A 269 -3.45 18.15 9.49
CA LEU A 269 -4.70 18.83 9.84
C LEU A 269 -4.66 20.25 9.31
N THR A 270 -5.70 20.63 8.56
CA THR A 270 -5.95 22.00 8.13
C THR A 270 -7.18 22.52 8.87
N SER A 271 -7.00 23.49 9.74
CA SER A 271 -8.09 24.13 10.47
C SER A 271 -9.01 24.93 9.54
N ALA A 272 -10.19 25.31 10.03
CA ALA A 272 -11.14 26.15 9.29
C ALA A 272 -10.56 27.52 8.87
N SER A 273 -9.56 28.04 9.60
CA SER A 273 -8.85 29.28 9.25
C SER A 273 -7.77 29.08 8.17
N GLY A 274 -7.55 27.85 7.71
CA GLY A 274 -6.52 27.49 6.73
C GLY A 274 -5.14 27.19 7.35
N THR A 275 -5.00 27.24 8.67
CA THR A 275 -3.72 26.90 9.33
C THR A 275 -3.49 25.40 9.30
N THR A 276 -2.33 24.97 8.81
CA THR A 276 -1.91 23.58 8.72
C THR A 276 -1.00 23.17 9.87
N GLN A 277 -1.21 21.98 10.43
CA GLN A 277 -0.32 21.37 11.40
C GLN A 277 -0.15 19.87 11.12
N SER A 278 1.01 19.32 11.47
CA SER A 278 1.25 17.88 11.47
C SER A 278 0.81 17.28 12.80
N VAL A 279 0.11 16.16 12.76
CA VAL A 279 -0.28 15.40 13.94
C VAL A 279 0.20 13.97 13.84
N LEU A 280 0.51 13.35 14.98
CA LEU A 280 0.93 11.96 15.05
C LEU A 280 -0.22 11.02 14.68
N VAL A 281 0.12 9.99 13.91
CA VAL A 281 -0.73 8.83 13.64
C VAL A 281 -0.09 7.65 14.34
N VAL A 282 -0.86 7.01 15.20
CA VAL A 282 -0.47 5.73 15.81
C VAL A 282 -1.37 4.62 15.32
N ALA A 283 -0.95 3.36 15.47
CA ALA A 283 -1.75 2.24 14.99
C ALA A 283 -1.95 1.11 16.02
N SER A 284 -3.05 0.38 15.88
CA SER A 284 -3.24 -0.93 16.48
C SER A 284 -3.76 -1.91 15.43
N TYR A 285 -3.67 -3.20 15.72
CA TYR A 285 -4.12 -4.24 14.81
C TYR A 285 -4.70 -5.44 15.54
N LYS A 286 -5.52 -6.21 14.84
CA LYS A 286 -6.09 -7.47 15.32
C LYS A 286 -6.50 -8.35 14.15
N SER A 287 -6.30 -9.65 14.26
CA SER A 287 -6.94 -10.60 13.36
C SER A 287 -8.35 -10.90 13.87
N GLU A 288 -9.36 -10.54 13.09
CA GLU A 288 -10.75 -10.78 13.48
C GLU A 288 -11.63 -11.01 12.26
N LYS A 289 -12.68 -11.82 12.43
CA LYS A 289 -13.69 -12.04 11.40
C LYS A 289 -14.47 -10.79 11.07
N ASP A 290 -14.85 -10.68 9.80
CA ASP A 290 -15.86 -9.75 9.27
C ASP A 290 -16.72 -10.55 8.28
N GLY A 291 -17.86 -11.05 8.75
CA GLY A 291 -18.67 -12.03 8.01
C GLY A 291 -17.98 -13.40 7.91
N PRO A 292 -17.88 -14.01 6.70
CA PRO A 292 -17.32 -15.35 6.53
C PRO A 292 -15.78 -15.38 6.50
N GLU A 293 -15.14 -14.21 6.37
CA GLU A 293 -13.69 -14.09 6.18
C GLU A 293 -13.02 -13.50 7.43
N THR A 294 -11.78 -13.92 7.68
CA THR A 294 -10.90 -13.31 8.68
C THR A 294 -10.00 -12.30 7.99
N PHE A 295 -9.82 -11.14 8.62
CA PHE A 295 -8.99 -10.04 8.11
C PHE A 295 -7.95 -9.66 9.16
N LEU A 296 -6.78 -9.20 8.70
CA LEU A 296 -5.97 -8.30 9.51
C LEU A 296 -6.66 -6.93 9.50
N LYS A 297 -7.24 -6.54 10.62
CA LYS A 297 -7.80 -5.20 10.83
C LYS A 297 -6.70 -4.30 11.38
N LEU A 298 -6.36 -3.25 10.65
CA LEU A 298 -5.44 -2.19 11.08
C LEU A 298 -6.24 -0.93 11.40
N TYR A 299 -5.95 -0.30 12.53
CA TYR A 299 -6.63 0.90 13.01
C TYR A 299 -5.65 2.06 13.03
N LEU A 300 -5.77 2.99 12.08
CA LEU A 300 -4.94 4.19 12.01
C LEU A 300 -5.60 5.30 12.83
N VAL A 301 -4.97 5.71 13.92
CA VAL A 301 -5.56 6.58 14.94
C VAL A 301 -5.08 8.03 14.77
N TYR A 302 -6.05 8.94 14.75
CA TYR A 302 -5.87 10.39 14.69
C TYR A 302 -6.34 11.04 15.99
N PRO A 303 -5.67 12.12 16.45
CA PRO A 303 -6.15 12.88 17.59
C PRO A 303 -7.44 13.65 17.25
N TYR A 304 -8.10 14.15 18.30
CA TYR A 304 -9.16 15.15 18.17
C TYR A 304 -8.76 16.29 17.22
N PHE A 305 -9.71 16.73 16.41
CA PHE A 305 -9.61 17.95 15.62
C PHE A 305 -10.93 18.73 15.63
N ALA A 306 -10.82 20.05 15.63
CA ALA A 306 -11.98 20.93 15.71
C ALA A 306 -12.89 20.79 14.49
N SER A 307 -14.19 21.00 14.70
CA SER A 307 -15.17 21.05 13.60
C SER A 307 -14.76 22.07 12.53
N GLY A 308 -15.04 21.75 11.27
CA GLY A 308 -14.58 22.54 10.11
C GLY A 308 -13.12 22.29 9.71
N SER A 309 -12.37 21.47 10.45
CA SER A 309 -11.03 21.05 10.04
C SER A 309 -11.07 19.93 8.98
N THR A 310 -10.01 19.85 8.18
CA THR A 310 -9.75 18.77 7.22
C THR A 310 -8.53 17.98 7.66
N LEU A 311 -8.70 16.67 7.84
CA LEU A 311 -7.63 15.70 8.03
C LEU A 311 -7.23 15.12 6.66
N VAL A 312 -5.93 15.04 6.40
CA VAL A 312 -5.35 14.34 5.24
C VAL A 312 -4.27 13.39 5.73
N HIS A 313 -4.39 12.12 5.35
CA HIS A 313 -3.38 11.09 5.59
C HIS A 313 -3.06 10.38 4.28
N ASP A 314 -1.80 9.94 4.08
CA ASP A 314 -1.27 9.54 2.78
C ASP A 314 -0.83 8.06 2.71
N PRO A 315 -1.69 7.07 2.98
CA PRO A 315 -1.33 5.66 2.78
C PRO A 315 -1.09 5.31 1.30
N SER A 316 -0.44 4.17 1.07
CA SER A 316 -0.30 3.54 -0.23
C SER A 316 -0.39 2.03 -0.15
N PHE A 317 -0.65 1.41 -1.29
CA PHE A 317 -0.50 -0.02 -1.46
C PHE A 317 0.24 -0.31 -2.76
N GLY A 318 0.88 -1.47 -2.81
CA GLY A 318 1.62 -1.83 -4.00
C GLY A 318 2.20 -3.22 -3.97
N LEU A 319 3.14 -3.44 -4.88
CA LEU A 319 3.86 -4.69 -5.05
C LEU A 319 5.35 -4.45 -4.88
N GLN A 320 5.99 -5.28 -4.05
CA GLN A 320 7.42 -5.33 -3.88
C GLN A 320 7.93 -6.70 -4.33
N GLY A 321 8.92 -6.74 -5.21
CA GLY A 321 9.47 -8.00 -5.73
C GLY A 321 10.00 -7.87 -7.15
N GLY A 322 10.92 -8.75 -7.52
CA GLY A 322 11.51 -8.77 -8.86
C GLY A 322 10.54 -9.35 -9.86
N LEU A 323 10.12 -8.55 -10.84
CA LEU A 323 9.78 -9.13 -12.14
C LEU A 323 10.97 -10.01 -12.54
N PRO A 324 10.78 -11.29 -12.94
CA PRO A 324 11.87 -12.02 -13.55
C PRO A 324 12.33 -11.18 -14.73
N THR A 325 13.56 -10.68 -14.65
CA THR A 325 14.18 -9.92 -15.73
C THR A 325 14.41 -10.92 -16.86
N LEU A 326 13.39 -11.20 -17.68
CA LEU A 326 13.61 -11.82 -18.97
C LEU A 326 14.34 -10.76 -19.80
N TYR A 327 15.62 -11.00 -20.04
CA TYR A 327 16.39 -10.27 -21.04
C TYR A 327 15.67 -10.40 -22.38
N ILE A 328 14.96 -9.35 -22.81
CA ILE A 328 14.58 -9.20 -24.21
C ILE A 328 15.88 -8.83 -24.94
N ILE A 329 16.55 -9.83 -25.52
CA ILE A 329 17.56 -9.55 -26.52
C ILE A 329 16.81 -9.00 -27.73
N ALA A 330 16.84 -7.68 -27.88
CA ALA A 330 16.47 -7.00 -29.11
C ALA A 330 17.50 -7.37 -30.19
N GLY A 331 17.27 -8.51 -30.85
CA GLY A 331 17.88 -8.81 -32.14
C GLY A 331 17.13 -8.02 -33.21
N GLY A 332 17.75 -6.96 -33.71
CA GLY A 332 17.22 -6.16 -34.80
C GLY A 332 16.88 -7.02 -36.03
N ALA A 333 15.74 -6.70 -36.63
CA ALA A 333 15.34 -6.96 -38.02
C ALA A 333 15.79 -8.29 -38.66
N GLY A 334 14.85 -9.23 -38.77
CA GLY A 334 14.84 -10.20 -39.85
C GLY A 334 14.67 -11.65 -39.42
N ILE A 335 13.45 -12.15 -39.60
CA ILE A 335 13.11 -13.57 -39.82
C ILE A 335 13.05 -14.47 -38.56
N ALA A 336 11.81 -14.84 -38.22
CA ALA A 336 11.33 -16.08 -37.61
C ALA A 336 12.28 -16.89 -36.69
N GLY A 337 11.92 -17.00 -35.41
CA GLY A 337 12.42 -18.05 -34.52
C GLY A 337 12.00 -17.85 -33.07
N LEU A 338 10.95 -18.55 -32.64
CA LEU A 338 10.63 -18.79 -31.23
C LEU A 338 11.86 -19.37 -30.50
N ALA A 339 12.42 -18.64 -29.54
CA ALA A 339 13.38 -19.17 -28.60
C ALA A 339 13.10 -18.62 -27.19
N ALA A 340 12.28 -19.33 -26.43
CA ALA A 340 12.23 -19.20 -24.98
C ALA A 340 13.33 -20.10 -24.38
N VAL A 341 14.31 -19.53 -23.68
CA VAL A 341 15.33 -20.30 -22.96
C VAL A 341 14.83 -20.55 -21.53
N LEU A 342 14.34 -21.76 -21.27
CA LEU A 342 14.02 -22.28 -19.95
C LEU A 342 15.29 -22.83 -19.30
N VAL A 343 15.87 -22.12 -18.32
CA VAL A 343 16.93 -22.68 -17.46
C VAL A 343 16.26 -23.35 -16.25
N ILE A 344 15.97 -24.64 -16.36
CA ILE A 344 15.59 -25.46 -15.20
C ILE A 344 16.87 -25.82 -14.45
N ARG A 345 17.06 -25.27 -13.26
CA ARG A 345 18.14 -25.67 -12.35
C ARG A 345 17.77 -27.03 -11.72
N HIS A 346 18.18 -28.13 -12.33
CA HIS A 346 18.12 -29.45 -11.69
C HIS A 346 19.02 -29.46 -10.44
N ARG A 347 18.44 -29.58 -9.25
CA ARG A 347 19.21 -29.99 -8.07
C ARG A 347 19.57 -31.46 -8.24
N HIS A 348 20.86 -31.74 -8.35
CA HIS A 348 21.43 -33.08 -8.26
C HIS A 348 20.98 -33.73 -6.94
N LEU A 349 20.16 -34.78 -7.02
CA LEU A 349 20.05 -35.77 -5.96
C LEU A 349 21.36 -36.55 -5.94
N GLN A 350 22.24 -36.26 -4.97
CA GLN A 350 23.36 -37.14 -4.67
C GLN A 350 22.79 -38.42 -4.04
N VAL A 351 22.69 -39.47 -4.85
CA VAL A 351 22.53 -40.83 -4.35
C VAL A 351 23.84 -41.23 -3.67
N GLN A 352 23.85 -41.25 -2.34
CA GLN A 352 24.90 -41.95 -1.59
C GLN A 352 24.78 -43.45 -1.91
N ARG A 353 25.74 -43.98 -2.67
CA ARG A 353 25.96 -45.43 -2.75
C ARG A 353 26.65 -45.88 -1.48
N PHE A 354 25.98 -46.75 -0.71
CA PHE A 354 26.65 -47.52 0.35
C PHE A 354 27.68 -48.49 -0.27
N PRO A 355 28.83 -48.69 0.38
CA PRO A 355 29.83 -49.65 -0.10
C PRO A 355 29.35 -51.08 0.14
N LYS A 356 29.62 -51.97 -0.83
CA LYS A 356 29.45 -53.41 -0.66
C LYS A 356 30.42 -53.94 0.39
N SER A 357 29.90 -54.63 1.41
CA SER A 357 30.69 -55.60 2.17
C SER A 357 30.76 -56.92 1.40
N ASN A 358 31.94 -57.55 1.47
CA ASN A 358 32.31 -58.80 0.79
C ASN A 358 31.34 -59.96 1.00
#